data_AF-A0A8T3SGE9-F1
#
_entry.id   AF-A0A8T3SGE9-F1
#
_cell.length_a   1.000
_cell.length_b   1.000
_cell.length_c   1.000
_cell.angle_alpha   90.00
_cell.angle_beta   90.00
_cell.angle_gamma   90.00
#
_symmetry.space_group_name_H-M   'P 1'
#
loop_
_entity.id
_entity.type
_entity.pdbx_description
1 polymer ?
#
loop_
_entity_poly.entity_id
_entity_poly.type
_entity_poly.pdbx_seq_one_letter_code
_entity_poly.pdbx_strand_id
1 'polypeptide(L)'
;MIYKNTLNEFEDFCADFSDHFIDLIINYNCSYKNSFVLTNQCYRRAVIKRGYSNKEELTDREKECLIWASRGKSTKEIAKILKISPHTIATYSKKIKEKLNCTTMVEAVIEGVHRGVIGSINQWNHFDSPTIGSFKIIKNMDAARKEIAKTSLVLFNSV
;
A
#
# COMPACT_ATOMS: atom_id res chain seq x y z
N MET A 1 -19.11 14.64 18.32
CA MET A 1 -19.90 13.89 17.31
C MET A 1 -20.12 14.69 16.03
N ILE A 2 -20.41 16.00 16.09
CA ILE A 2 -20.59 16.89 14.92
C ILE A 2 -19.37 16.94 13.99
N TYR A 3 -18.16 17.10 14.54
CA TYR A 3 -16.93 17.20 13.74
C TYR A 3 -16.69 15.99 12.83
N LYS A 4 -17.04 14.77 13.25
CA LYS A 4 -16.83 13.57 12.44
C LYS A 4 -17.76 13.53 11.22
N ASN A 5 -19.00 13.99 11.36
CA ASN A 5 -19.96 14.00 10.26
C ASN A 5 -19.58 15.04 9.21
N THR A 6 -19.25 16.26 9.64
CA THR A 6 -18.75 17.32 8.75
C THR A 6 -17.48 16.90 8.03
N LEU A 7 -16.60 16.15 8.71
CA LEU A 7 -15.36 15.65 8.11
C LEU A 7 -15.62 14.58 7.06
N ASN A 8 -16.53 13.65 7.33
CA ASN A 8 -16.92 12.62 6.36
C ASN A 8 -17.57 13.26 5.12
N GLU A 9 -18.48 14.21 5.30
CA GLU A 9 -19.13 14.94 4.19
C GLU A 9 -18.10 15.69 3.34
N PHE A 10 -17.11 16.31 3.98
CA PHE A 10 -16.02 16.98 3.28
C PHE A 10 -15.13 15.98 2.51
N GLU A 11 -14.81 14.82 3.10
CA GLU A 11 -14.04 13.77 2.44
C GLU A 11 -14.79 13.15 1.27
N ASP A 12 -16.10 12.93 1.40
CA ASP A 12 -16.98 12.52 0.32
C ASP A 12 -16.94 13.54 -0.82
N PHE A 13 -17.09 14.83 -0.50
CA PHE A 13 -16.97 15.92 -1.48
C PHE A 13 -15.61 15.90 -2.20
N CYS A 14 -14.49 15.79 -1.47
CA CYS A 14 -13.16 15.73 -2.09
C CYS A 14 -12.99 14.50 -3.00
N ALA A 15 -13.53 13.36 -2.59
CA ALA A 15 -13.48 12.11 -3.35
C ALA A 15 -14.27 12.23 -4.65
N ASP A 16 -15.49 12.74 -4.57
CA ASP A 16 -16.38 12.90 -5.71
C ASP A 16 -15.87 14.00 -6.67
N PHE A 17 -15.36 15.11 -6.14
CA PHE A 17 -14.68 16.14 -6.92
C PHE A 17 -13.51 15.55 -7.71
N SER A 18 -12.65 14.79 -7.05
CA SER A 18 -11.47 14.22 -7.71
C SER A 18 -11.84 13.17 -8.76
N ASP A 19 -12.91 12.40 -8.51
CA ASP A 19 -13.45 11.43 -9.48
C ASP A 19 -14.01 12.13 -10.73
N HIS A 20 -14.73 13.24 -10.55
CA HIS A 20 -15.37 13.97 -11.65
C HIS A 20 -14.37 14.76 -12.51
N PHE A 21 -13.35 15.35 -11.89
CA PHE A 21 -12.36 16.20 -12.58
C PHE A 21 -11.08 15.45 -12.96
N ILE A 22 -11.10 14.11 -12.95
CA ILE A 22 -9.87 13.32 -13.10
C ILE A 22 -9.16 13.57 -14.43
N ASP A 23 -9.91 13.70 -15.51
CA ASP A 23 -9.35 13.97 -16.85
C ASP A 23 -8.68 15.34 -16.89
N LEU A 24 -9.30 16.35 -16.27
CA LEU A 24 -8.73 17.70 -16.17
C LEU A 24 -7.45 17.67 -15.33
N ILE A 25 -7.48 17.00 -14.17
CA ILE A 25 -6.32 16.86 -13.28
C ILE A 25 -5.17 16.20 -14.04
N ILE A 26 -5.42 15.11 -14.77
CA ILE A 26 -4.40 14.39 -15.56
C ILE A 26 -3.86 15.28 -16.69
N ASN A 27 -4.72 16.01 -17.39
CA ASN A 27 -4.31 16.88 -18.49
C ASN A 27 -3.32 17.96 -18.03
N TYR A 28 -3.56 18.58 -16.88
CA TYR A 28 -2.66 19.58 -16.30
C TYR A 28 -1.48 19.00 -15.52
N ASN A 29 -1.52 17.71 -15.18
CA ASN A 29 -0.50 17.01 -14.38
C ASN A 29 -0.03 15.75 -15.09
N CYS A 30 0.29 15.85 -16.38
CA CYS A 30 0.53 14.71 -17.26
C CYS A 30 1.68 13.79 -16.78
N SER A 31 2.66 14.33 -16.04
CA SER A 31 3.73 13.56 -15.40
C SER A 31 3.22 12.55 -14.37
N TYR A 32 2.03 12.77 -13.80
CA TYR A 32 1.41 11.92 -12.79
C TYR A 32 0.28 11.05 -13.35
N LYS A 33 0.05 11.04 -14.67
CA LYS A 33 -1.06 10.30 -15.30
C LYS A 33 -1.12 8.81 -14.94
N ASN A 34 0.02 8.23 -14.59
CA ASN A 34 0.15 6.83 -14.18
C ASN A 34 0.21 6.63 -12.65
N SER A 35 0.06 7.70 -11.86
CA SER A 35 -0.01 7.62 -10.40
C SER A 35 -1.25 6.82 -10.00
N PHE A 36 -1.11 5.92 -9.03
CA PHE A 36 -2.22 5.11 -8.52
C PHE A 36 -3.40 5.94 -8.01
N VAL A 37 -3.13 7.13 -7.45
CA VAL A 37 -4.19 8.07 -7.01
C VAL A 37 -5.02 8.55 -8.19
N LEU A 38 -4.46 8.63 -9.40
CA LEU A 38 -5.20 9.10 -10.56
C LEU A 38 -5.83 7.95 -11.36
N THR A 39 -5.20 6.78 -11.40
CA THR A 39 -5.64 5.64 -12.21
C THR A 39 -6.60 4.68 -11.51
N ASN A 40 -6.62 4.65 -10.18
CA ASN A 40 -7.47 3.75 -9.41
C ASN A 40 -8.43 4.54 -8.51
N GLN A 41 -9.73 4.49 -8.84
CA GLN A 41 -10.77 5.18 -8.09
C GLN A 41 -10.86 4.73 -6.64
N CYS A 42 -10.84 3.41 -6.39
CA CYS A 42 -10.88 2.88 -5.02
C CYS A 42 -9.70 3.40 -4.19
N TYR A 43 -8.50 3.43 -4.77
CA TYR A 43 -7.27 3.96 -4.14
C TYR A 43 -7.40 5.44 -3.82
N ARG A 44 -7.82 6.24 -4.80
CA ARG A 44 -8.03 7.67 -4.63
C ARG A 44 -8.99 7.97 -3.49
N ARG A 45 -10.16 7.32 -3.50
CA ARG A 45 -11.20 7.52 -2.49
C ARG A 45 -10.71 7.12 -1.11
N ALA A 46 -9.94 6.04 -1.00
CA ALA A 46 -9.37 5.64 0.29
C ALA A 46 -8.28 6.58 0.79
N VAL A 47 -7.40 7.09 -0.08
CA VAL A 47 -6.40 8.10 0.32
C VAL A 47 -7.09 9.35 0.86
N ILE A 48 -8.17 9.80 0.20
CA ILE A 48 -8.95 10.97 0.61
C ILE A 48 -9.70 10.71 1.92
N LYS A 49 -10.32 9.54 2.07
CA LYS A 49 -11.11 9.13 3.24
C LYS A 49 -10.29 8.53 4.39
N ARG A 50 -8.96 8.72 4.37
CA ARG A 50 -8.01 8.27 5.42
C ARG A 50 -7.98 6.76 5.65
N GLY A 51 -8.26 5.99 4.61
CA GLY A 51 -8.23 4.53 4.61
C GLY A 51 -9.40 3.93 3.83
N TYR A 52 -9.30 2.63 3.59
CA TYR A 52 -10.44 1.84 3.13
C TYR A 52 -11.40 1.62 4.29
N SER A 53 -12.72 1.57 4.02
CA SER A 53 -13.72 1.41 5.08
C SER A 53 -13.33 0.21 5.97
N ASN A 54 -13.27 0.42 7.28
CA ASN A 54 -12.78 -0.54 8.30
C ASN A 54 -13.60 -1.84 8.42
N LYS A 55 -14.46 -2.16 7.46
CA LYS A 55 -15.52 -3.16 7.60
C LYS A 55 -15.07 -4.57 7.23
N GLU A 56 -13.92 -4.99 7.75
CA GLU A 56 -13.39 -6.36 7.71
C GLU A 56 -12.65 -6.75 6.43
N GLU A 57 -11.35 -6.46 6.33
CA GLU A 57 -10.59 -6.95 5.17
C GLU A 57 -9.57 -8.04 5.51
N LEU A 58 -8.81 -7.95 6.60
CA LEU A 58 -7.87 -9.02 7.01
C LEU A 58 -7.61 -9.00 8.52
N THR A 59 -7.40 -10.17 9.12
CA THR A 59 -6.86 -10.30 10.48
C THR A 59 -5.38 -9.92 10.52
N ASP A 60 -4.83 -9.64 11.69
CA ASP A 60 -3.42 -9.21 11.79
C ASP A 60 -2.43 -10.27 11.28
N ARG A 61 -2.72 -11.56 11.51
CA ARG A 61 -1.93 -12.67 10.95
C ARG A 61 -2.02 -12.77 9.43
N GLU A 62 -3.20 -12.50 8.87
CA GLU A 62 -3.38 -12.44 7.42
C GLU A 62 -2.62 -11.25 6.81
N LYS A 63 -2.63 -10.08 7.48
CA LYS A 63 -1.84 -8.91 7.07
C LYS A 63 -0.33 -9.20 7.10
N GLU A 64 0.16 -9.80 8.19
CA GLU A 64 1.57 -10.23 8.31
C GLU A 64 1.97 -11.14 7.14
N CYS A 65 1.16 -12.17 6.86
CA CYS A 65 1.39 -13.08 5.75
C CYS A 65 1.42 -12.34 4.40
N LEU A 66 0.45 -11.46 4.16
CA LEU A 66 0.35 -10.66 2.94
C LEU A 66 1.56 -9.75 2.73
N ILE A 67 2.13 -9.19 3.81
CA ILE A 67 3.30 -8.30 3.74
C ILE A 67 4.60 -9.04 3.52
N TRP A 68 4.77 -10.23 4.09
CA TRP A 68 5.91 -11.05 3.72
C TRP A 68 5.81 -11.55 2.28
N ALA A 69 4.61 -11.87 1.81
CA ALA A 69 4.36 -12.19 0.41
C ALA A 69 4.69 -11.01 -0.52
N SER A 70 4.35 -9.77 -0.13
CA SER A 70 4.69 -8.57 -0.92
C SER A 70 6.20 -8.30 -1.01
N ARG A 71 6.98 -8.87 -0.08
CA ARG A 71 8.46 -8.86 -0.10
C ARG A 71 9.06 -10.04 -0.88
N GLY A 72 8.24 -10.80 -1.61
CA GLY A 72 8.69 -11.94 -2.42
C GLY A 72 9.01 -13.20 -1.62
N LYS A 73 8.56 -13.33 -0.37
CA LYS A 73 8.78 -14.54 0.43
C LYS A 73 7.83 -15.66 0.04
N SER A 74 8.39 -16.86 -0.10
CA SER A 74 7.62 -18.08 -0.34
C SER A 74 6.88 -18.55 0.91
N THR A 75 5.83 -19.36 0.75
CA THR A 75 5.05 -19.94 1.87
C THR A 75 5.93 -20.59 2.94
N LYS A 76 6.99 -21.30 2.54
CA LYS A 76 7.93 -21.95 3.47
C LYS A 76 8.78 -20.93 4.25
N GLU A 77 9.23 -19.87 3.59
CA GLU A 77 9.97 -18.79 4.26
C GLU A 77 9.07 -18.01 5.20
N ILE A 78 7.84 -17.66 4.78
CA ILE A 78 6.85 -16.98 5.62
C ILE A 78 6.54 -17.82 6.86
N ALA A 79 6.35 -19.13 6.70
CA ALA A 79 6.14 -20.06 7.80
C ALA A 79 7.29 -20.04 8.81
N LYS A 80 8.54 -20.04 8.32
CA LYS A 80 9.74 -19.93 9.16
C LYS A 80 9.82 -18.58 9.89
N ILE A 81 9.50 -17.49 9.19
CA ILE A 81 9.52 -16.13 9.76
C ILE A 81 8.47 -15.96 10.85
N LEU A 82 7.24 -16.42 10.60
CA LEU A 82 6.11 -16.31 11.52
C LEU A 82 6.06 -17.44 12.57
N LYS A 83 7.02 -18.38 12.53
CA LYS A 83 7.14 -19.54 13.43
C LYS A 83 5.86 -20.38 13.51
N ILE A 84 5.24 -20.63 12.37
CA ILE A 84 4.03 -21.46 12.22
C ILE A 84 4.18 -22.43 11.05
N SER A 85 3.26 -23.39 10.92
CA SER A 85 3.38 -24.42 9.88
C SER A 85 3.15 -23.84 8.46
N PRO A 86 3.80 -24.37 7.42
CA PRO A 86 3.51 -24.01 6.02
C PRO A 86 2.04 -24.27 5.64
N HIS A 87 1.40 -25.26 6.27
CA HIS A 87 -0.02 -25.54 6.08
C HIS A 87 -0.88 -24.37 6.59
N THR A 88 -0.57 -23.83 7.77
CA THR A 88 -1.24 -22.65 8.34
C THR A 88 -1.09 -21.43 7.44
N ILE A 89 0.10 -21.19 6.87
CA ILE A 89 0.30 -20.11 5.89
C ILE A 89 -0.55 -20.32 4.65
N ALA A 90 -0.62 -21.54 4.10
CA ALA A 90 -1.47 -21.84 2.96
C ALA A 90 -2.96 -21.55 3.25
N THR A 91 -3.42 -21.84 4.48
CA THR A 91 -4.76 -21.45 4.93
C THR A 91 -4.94 -19.93 4.95
N TYR A 92 -3.97 -19.17 5.50
CA TYR A 92 -4.03 -17.71 5.46
C TYR A 92 -4.03 -17.17 4.03
N SER A 93 -3.16 -17.68 3.14
CA SER A 93 -3.17 -17.29 1.73
C SER A 93 -4.51 -17.53 1.05
N LYS A 94 -5.19 -18.64 1.37
CA LYS A 94 -6.55 -18.92 0.86
C LYS A 94 -7.54 -17.87 1.37
N LYS A 95 -7.59 -17.62 2.68
CA LYS A 95 -8.50 -16.62 3.28
C LYS A 95 -8.24 -15.21 2.79
N ILE A 96 -6.98 -14.82 2.62
CA ILE A 96 -6.60 -13.51 2.09
C ILE A 96 -7.18 -13.34 0.69
N LYS A 97 -6.95 -14.33 -0.19
CA LYS A 97 -7.47 -14.32 -1.55
C LYS A 97 -9.00 -14.25 -1.60
N GLU A 98 -9.69 -15.01 -0.75
CA GLU A 98 -11.15 -14.96 -0.63
C GLU A 98 -11.64 -13.58 -0.18
N LYS A 99 -11.06 -13.01 0.88
CA LYS A 99 -11.46 -11.70 1.43
C LYS A 99 -11.14 -10.53 0.49
N LEU A 100 -10.05 -10.63 -0.26
CA LEU A 100 -9.67 -9.62 -1.25
C LEU A 100 -10.28 -9.86 -2.63
N ASN A 101 -11.06 -10.93 -2.82
CA ASN A 101 -11.63 -11.33 -4.10
C ASN A 101 -10.56 -11.46 -5.21
N CYS A 102 -9.47 -12.17 -4.91
CA CYS A 102 -8.33 -12.39 -5.80
C CYS A 102 -8.12 -13.88 -6.08
N THR A 103 -7.54 -14.21 -7.22
CA THR A 103 -7.26 -15.61 -7.61
C THR A 103 -5.84 -16.02 -7.26
N THR A 104 -4.90 -15.07 -7.34
CA THR A 104 -3.48 -15.28 -7.02
C THR A 104 -3.02 -14.48 -5.82
N MET A 105 -1.92 -14.93 -5.19
CA MET A 105 -1.33 -14.21 -4.07
C MET A 105 -0.70 -12.88 -4.52
N VAL A 106 -0.27 -12.80 -5.78
CA VAL A 106 0.27 -11.59 -6.39
C VAL A 106 -0.84 -10.56 -6.58
N GLU A 107 -1.99 -10.98 -7.12
CA GLU A 107 -3.20 -10.12 -7.18
C GLU A 107 -3.60 -9.63 -5.79
N ALA A 108 -3.61 -10.51 -4.80
CA ALA A 108 -3.90 -10.13 -3.42
C ALA A 108 -2.90 -9.12 -2.84
N VAL A 109 -1.61 -9.19 -3.23
CA VAL A 109 -0.60 -8.18 -2.86
C VAL A 109 -0.89 -6.84 -3.54
N ILE A 110 -1.17 -6.84 -4.83
CA ILE A 110 -1.52 -5.61 -5.57
C ILE A 110 -2.77 -4.98 -4.96
N GLU A 111 -3.78 -5.81 -4.70
CA GLU A 111 -5.01 -5.38 -4.06
C GLU A 111 -4.77 -4.94 -2.62
N GLY A 112 -3.87 -5.56 -1.87
CA GLY A 112 -3.47 -5.09 -0.55
C GLY A 112 -2.76 -3.73 -0.57
N VAL A 113 -1.98 -3.45 -1.62
CA VAL A 113 -1.38 -2.12 -1.86
C VAL A 113 -2.45 -1.10 -2.22
N HIS A 114 -3.38 -1.47 -3.11
CA HIS A 114 -4.55 -0.65 -3.39
C HIS A 114 -5.27 -0.37 -2.08
N ARG A 115 -5.71 -1.39 -1.34
CA ARG A 115 -6.44 -1.27 -0.07
C ARG A 115 -5.69 -0.61 1.08
N GLY A 116 -4.48 -0.10 0.86
CA GLY A 116 -3.67 0.57 1.89
C GLY A 116 -3.27 -0.34 3.05
N VAL A 117 -3.54 -1.65 2.92
CA VAL A 117 -3.13 -2.68 3.87
C VAL A 117 -1.61 -2.81 3.85
N ILE A 118 -1.03 -2.76 2.65
CA ILE A 118 0.41 -2.66 2.42
C ILE A 118 0.74 -1.18 2.16
N GLY A 119 1.61 -0.59 2.98
CA GLY A 119 2.06 0.80 2.80
C GLY A 119 1.42 1.82 3.75
N SER A 120 0.57 1.42 4.69
CA SER A 120 0.14 2.32 5.79
C SER A 120 1.36 2.74 6.62
N ILE A 121 1.86 3.95 6.36
CA ILE A 121 3.11 4.54 6.88
C ILE A 121 3.18 4.57 8.42
N ASN A 122 2.07 4.35 9.14
CA ASN A 122 1.99 4.62 10.57
C ASN A 122 1.59 3.44 11.48
N GLN A 123 1.37 2.22 10.95
CA GLN A 123 0.91 1.09 11.78
C GLN A 123 1.92 -0.07 11.93
N TRP A 124 3.15 0.08 11.42
CA TRP A 124 4.15 -0.99 11.35
C TRP A 124 5.38 -0.74 12.23
N ASN A 125 5.19 -0.18 13.43
CA ASN A 125 6.27 0.03 14.42
C ASN A 125 6.30 -1.03 15.54
N HIS A 126 5.37 -2.00 15.57
CA HIS A 126 5.29 -2.99 16.65
C HIS A 126 5.86 -4.37 16.32
N PHE A 127 6.31 -4.61 15.09
CA PHE A 127 6.92 -5.87 14.67
C PHE A 127 8.41 -5.71 14.41
N ASP A 128 9.16 -5.36 15.46
CA ASP A 128 10.61 -5.56 15.50
C ASP A 128 10.89 -7.07 15.58
N SER A 129 10.82 -7.74 14.42
CA SER A 129 11.39 -9.07 14.29
C SER A 129 12.91 -8.96 14.38
N PRO A 130 13.58 -9.66 15.30
CA PRO A 130 15.03 -9.55 15.54
C PRO A 130 15.89 -10.04 14.35
N THR A 131 15.27 -10.48 13.25
CA THR A 131 15.91 -11.08 12.07
C THR A 131 16.07 -10.14 10.87
N ILE A 132 15.48 -8.94 10.87
CA ILE A 132 15.81 -7.94 9.85
C ILE A 132 16.72 -6.91 10.48
N GLY A 133 18.03 -7.06 10.26
CA GLY A 133 18.97 -5.98 10.48
C GLY A 133 18.48 -4.74 9.73
N SER A 134 18.13 -3.71 10.51
CA SER A 134 18.16 -2.30 10.14
C SER A 134 17.96 -1.98 8.65
N PHE A 135 16.79 -2.28 8.08
CA PHE A 135 16.35 -1.47 6.95
C PHE A 135 15.76 -0.19 7.54
N LYS A 136 16.62 0.84 7.66
CA LYS A 136 16.18 2.23 7.82
C LYS A 136 15.16 2.48 6.72
N ILE A 137 13.87 2.47 7.06
CA ILE A 137 12.88 3.23 6.30
C ILE A 137 13.50 4.61 6.20
N ILE A 138 13.76 5.08 4.98
CA ILE A 138 14.40 6.36 4.73
C ILE A 138 13.52 7.41 5.41
N LYS A 139 13.89 7.81 6.63
CA LYS A 139 13.18 8.80 7.44
C LYS A 139 13.33 10.22 6.89
N ASN A 140 13.80 10.39 5.66
CA ASN A 140 13.95 11.71 5.07
C ASN A 140 13.72 11.69 3.55
N MET A 141 12.57 12.22 3.13
CA MET A 141 12.26 12.52 1.73
C MET A 141 13.35 13.39 1.05
N ASP A 142 14.13 14.15 1.84
CA ASP A 142 15.26 14.94 1.36
C ASP A 142 16.46 14.10 0.91
N ALA A 143 16.67 12.92 1.49
CA ALA A 143 17.75 12.02 1.09
C ALA A 143 17.44 11.32 -0.23
N ALA A 144 16.19 10.89 -0.42
CA ALA A 144 15.71 10.30 -1.67
C ALA A 144 15.77 11.31 -2.84
N ARG A 145 15.43 12.59 -2.60
CA ARG A 145 15.57 13.66 -3.62
C ARG A 145 17.01 13.86 -4.06
N LYS A 146 17.99 13.80 -3.15
CA LYS A 146 19.43 13.96 -3.48
C LYS A 146 20.00 12.78 -4.25
N GLU A 147 19.51 11.56 -3.99
CA GLU A 147 19.98 10.36 -4.68
C GLU A 147 19.43 10.29 -6.11
N ILE A 148 18.16 10.62 -6.31
CA ILE A 148 17.54 10.74 -7.64
C ILE A 148 18.22 11.84 -8.47
N ALA A 149 18.55 12.98 -7.84
CA ALA A 149 19.27 14.07 -8.52
C ALA A 149 20.70 13.69 -8.94
N LYS A 150 21.38 12.82 -8.18
CA LYS A 150 22.71 12.30 -8.56
C LYS A 150 22.63 11.35 -9.75
N THR A 151 21.62 10.48 -9.80
CA THR A 151 21.45 9.53 -10.91
C THR A 151 21.07 10.23 -12.22
N SER A 152 20.29 11.32 -12.15
CA SER A 152 19.97 12.15 -13.32
C SER A 152 21.17 12.92 -13.89
N LEU A 153 22.17 13.27 -13.07
CA LEU A 153 23.39 13.98 -13.51
C LEU A 153 24.40 13.07 -14.21
N VAL A 154 24.39 11.75 -13.92
CA VAL A 154 25.26 10.77 -14.60
C VAL A 154 24.74 10.45 -16.01
N LEU A 155 23.41 10.48 -16.21
CA LEU A 155 22.79 10.22 -17.52
C LEU A 155 22.88 11.42 -18.49
N PHE A 156 23.12 12.63 -18.00
CA PHE A 156 23.25 13.84 -18.83
C PHE A 156 24.68 14.17 -19.26
N ASN A 157 25.71 13.57 -18.62
CA ASN A 157 27.13 13.83 -18.92
C ASN A 157 27.80 12.72 -19.75
N SER A 158 27.04 11.79 -20.30
CA SER A 158 27.53 10.70 -21.16
C SER A 158 27.00 10.79 -22.60
N VAL A 159 26.68 12.00 -23.08
CA VAL A 159 26.46 12.33 -24.50
C VAL A 159 27.33 13.52 -24.86
#